data_AF-A0A3A9GA99-F1
#
_entry.id   AF-A0A3A9GA99-F1
#
_cell.length_a   1.000
_cell.length_b   1.000
_cell.length_c   1.000
_cell.angle_alpha   90.00
_cell.angle_beta   90.00
_cell.angle_gamma   90.00
#
_symmetry.space_group_name_H-M   'P 1'
#
loop_
_entity.id
_entity.type
_entity.pdbx_description
1 polymer ?
#
loop_
_entity_poly.entity_id
_entity_poly.type
_entity_poly.pdbx_seq_one_letter_code
_entity_poly.pdbx_strand_id
1 'polypeptide(L)'
;MEVNSEKTFYEINVTEAFRTVDADVILWGEDLYDAKIVLYPKKITALPGYGEIKERLVNAGLVYFNFRTENFIKFTVVRWDEVTRRIYIAEGNFNAIWKYLRNSVRLGIKIKQKNGESVSIEKAEDIIDLSNLQRKGSGAVIKDGQLVYEAREVSESERLALGRKQSALDNQKNRYFYSKFGDRYHDKDCEMIREIPPEDFLASTVVPEGYKPCRKCCRRVYLRKACAPYVKQIRIVDHILRKQGITDSQLGKYAFEYGLKFRVDEAGDLVVKGKEDTWIIKAFDSGKLTLWHNNYVKTTPEERYITSGFHNQGMEGKKLNALLEYINDYTFEKHLAAEERAEQEKAALEYVAEETNQRISAIEQTKSFEAGGGQEERKELFGRLKNFVKRLFLKFV
;
A
#
# COMPACT_ATOMS: atom_id res chain seq x y z
N MET A 1 35.24 -58.47 -7.05
CA MET A 1 34.26 -58.01 -8.06
C MET A 1 34.75 -56.68 -8.62
N GLU A 2 34.95 -56.58 -9.93
CA GLU A 2 35.17 -55.29 -10.57
C GLU A 2 33.93 -54.42 -10.36
N VAL A 3 34.13 -53.18 -9.89
CA VAL A 3 33.07 -52.19 -9.83
C VAL A 3 33.10 -51.52 -11.20
N ASN A 4 32.16 -51.89 -12.06
CA ASN A 4 32.14 -51.44 -13.44
C ASN A 4 31.27 -50.20 -13.59
N SER A 5 31.76 -49.21 -14.33
CA SER A 5 31.08 -47.94 -14.60
C SER A 5 29.86 -48.13 -15.51
N GLU A 6 28.78 -47.42 -15.20
CA GLU A 6 27.58 -47.36 -16.03
C GLU A 6 27.86 -46.73 -17.40
N LYS A 7 28.69 -45.69 -17.45
CA LYS A 7 29.13 -45.09 -18.72
C LYS A 7 29.78 -46.10 -19.64
N THR A 8 30.72 -46.89 -19.13
CA THR A 8 31.45 -47.87 -19.96
C THR A 8 30.51 -48.87 -20.64
N PHE A 9 29.39 -49.23 -20.00
CA PHE A 9 28.43 -50.18 -20.58
C PHE A 9 27.34 -49.52 -21.42
N TYR A 10 26.87 -48.33 -21.04
CA TYR A 10 25.64 -47.76 -21.57
C TYR A 10 25.83 -46.44 -22.31
N GLU A 11 27.04 -45.91 -22.46
CA GLU A 11 27.30 -44.62 -23.11
C GLU A 11 26.70 -44.53 -24.51
N ILE A 12 26.83 -45.57 -25.34
CA ILE A 12 26.26 -45.59 -26.70
C ILE A 12 24.73 -45.50 -26.63
N ASN A 13 24.09 -46.35 -25.82
CA ASN A 13 22.63 -46.38 -25.70
C ASN A 13 22.07 -45.09 -25.08
N VAL A 14 22.74 -44.52 -24.09
CA VAL A 14 22.37 -43.25 -23.45
C VAL A 14 22.53 -42.10 -24.44
N THR A 15 23.63 -42.04 -25.18
CA THR A 15 23.87 -41.00 -26.19
C THR A 15 22.82 -41.05 -27.30
N GLU A 16 22.46 -42.24 -27.78
CA GLU A 16 21.41 -42.41 -28.79
C GLU A 16 20.04 -41.98 -28.25
N ALA A 17 19.66 -42.45 -27.05
CA ALA A 17 18.39 -42.09 -26.43
C ALA A 17 18.29 -40.59 -26.11
N PHE A 18 19.41 -39.96 -25.75
CA PHE A 18 19.49 -38.54 -25.43
C PHE A 18 19.23 -37.62 -26.63
N ARG A 19 19.42 -38.09 -27.88
CA ARG A 19 19.16 -37.28 -29.10
C ARG A 19 17.73 -36.75 -29.21
N THR A 20 16.79 -37.36 -28.49
CA THR A 20 15.37 -36.96 -28.47
C THR A 20 14.99 -36.15 -27.23
N VAL A 21 15.95 -35.89 -26.33
CA VAL A 21 15.75 -35.15 -25.07
C VAL A 21 16.09 -33.67 -25.29
N ASP A 22 15.19 -32.77 -24.86
CA ASP A 22 15.40 -31.32 -24.87
C ASP A 22 16.31 -30.88 -23.71
N ALA A 23 17.61 -31.13 -23.85
CA ALA A 23 18.63 -30.76 -22.88
C ALA A 23 20.00 -30.53 -23.52
N ASP A 24 20.80 -29.67 -22.88
CA ASP A 24 22.12 -29.24 -23.37
C ASP A 24 23.22 -30.22 -22.99
N VAL A 25 23.09 -30.91 -21.85
CA VAL A 25 24.11 -31.80 -21.29
C VAL A 25 23.51 -33.08 -20.69
N ILE A 26 24.31 -34.15 -20.63
CA ILE A 26 23.96 -35.41 -19.98
C ILE A 26 24.59 -35.44 -18.58
N LEU A 27 23.79 -35.69 -17.55
CA LEU A 27 24.28 -35.89 -16.18
C LEU A 27 24.12 -37.36 -15.78
N TRP A 28 25.26 -38.01 -15.53
CA TRP A 28 25.31 -39.40 -15.09
C TRP A 28 25.20 -39.49 -13.58
N GLY A 29 24.34 -40.37 -13.09
CA GLY A 29 24.18 -40.60 -11.65
C GLY A 29 25.49 -40.97 -10.96
N GLU A 30 26.37 -41.74 -11.62
CA GLU A 30 27.68 -42.11 -11.08
C GLU A 30 28.68 -40.93 -10.95
N ASP A 31 28.41 -39.77 -11.56
CA ASP A 31 29.25 -38.57 -11.43
C ASP A 31 28.75 -37.59 -10.37
N LEU A 32 27.66 -37.88 -9.66
CA LEU A 32 27.02 -36.91 -8.77
C LEU A 32 27.56 -36.93 -7.33
N TYR A 33 28.62 -37.69 -7.06
CA TYR A 33 29.17 -37.87 -5.71
C TYR A 33 29.74 -36.58 -5.08
N ASP A 34 30.05 -35.57 -5.89
CA ASP A 34 30.53 -34.24 -5.50
C ASP A 34 29.52 -33.12 -5.83
N ALA A 35 28.36 -33.46 -6.39
CA ALA A 35 27.29 -32.52 -6.70
C ALA A 35 26.33 -32.36 -5.51
N LYS A 36 25.45 -31.36 -5.56
CA LYS A 36 24.31 -31.22 -4.64
C LYS A 36 22.98 -31.27 -5.40
N ILE A 37 22.02 -32.05 -4.91
CA ILE A 37 20.64 -32.10 -5.39
C ILE A 37 19.79 -31.19 -4.52
N VAL A 38 19.42 -30.02 -5.04
CA VAL A 38 18.62 -29.01 -4.36
C VAL A 38 17.14 -29.22 -4.68
N LEU A 39 16.32 -29.49 -3.66
CA LEU A 39 14.89 -29.69 -3.84
C LEU A 39 14.10 -28.38 -3.71
N TYR A 40 13.02 -28.22 -4.47
CA TYR A 40 12.13 -27.05 -4.37
C TYR A 40 10.63 -27.43 -4.44
N PRO A 41 9.73 -26.69 -3.76
CA PRO A 41 8.35 -27.15 -3.55
C PRO A 41 7.38 -26.84 -4.69
N LYS A 42 7.60 -25.76 -5.46
CA LYS A 42 6.65 -25.31 -6.51
C LYS A 42 7.36 -25.02 -7.82
N LYS A 43 7.91 -23.82 -7.93
CA LYS A 43 8.61 -23.34 -9.13
C LYS A 43 10.04 -23.01 -8.73
N ILE A 44 10.99 -23.33 -9.61
CA ILE A 44 12.40 -22.96 -9.40
C ILE A 44 12.58 -21.45 -9.20
N THR A 45 11.71 -20.63 -9.84
CA THR A 45 11.71 -19.16 -9.70
C THR A 45 11.38 -18.65 -8.30
N ALA A 46 10.87 -19.51 -7.41
CA ALA A 46 10.56 -19.17 -6.03
C ALA A 46 11.74 -19.44 -5.07
N LEU A 47 12.86 -19.96 -5.57
CA LEU A 47 14.05 -20.18 -4.76
C LEU A 47 14.67 -18.84 -4.32
N PRO A 48 15.09 -18.71 -3.05
CA PRO A 48 15.94 -17.60 -2.62
C PRO A 48 17.20 -17.52 -3.48
N GLY A 49 17.54 -16.31 -3.95
CA GLY A 49 18.70 -16.10 -4.83
C GLY A 49 18.51 -16.55 -6.28
N TYR A 50 17.30 -16.97 -6.70
CA TYR A 50 17.05 -17.41 -8.08
C TYR A 50 17.50 -16.37 -9.13
N GLY A 51 17.30 -15.09 -8.84
CA GLY A 51 17.69 -13.99 -9.74
C GLY A 51 19.18 -13.97 -10.09
N GLU A 52 20.04 -14.45 -9.19
CA GLU A 52 21.50 -14.49 -9.34
C GLU A 52 21.99 -15.72 -10.11
N ILE A 53 21.20 -16.80 -10.09
CA ILE A 53 21.60 -18.08 -10.69
C ILE A 53 20.94 -18.34 -12.04
N LYS A 54 19.81 -17.68 -12.35
CA LYS A 54 18.97 -18.00 -13.51
C LYS A 54 19.73 -18.03 -14.85
N GLU A 55 20.74 -17.16 -15.02
CA GLU A 55 21.46 -16.98 -16.29
C GLU A 55 22.51 -18.05 -16.53
N ARG A 56 22.93 -18.76 -15.48
CA ARG A 56 23.89 -19.87 -15.56
C ARG A 56 23.24 -21.25 -15.56
N LEU A 57 21.91 -21.33 -15.40
CA LEU A 57 21.20 -22.62 -15.39
C LEU A 57 20.97 -23.14 -16.80
N VAL A 58 21.46 -24.35 -17.07
CA VAL A 58 21.23 -25.08 -18.33
C VAL A 58 20.23 -26.20 -18.15
N ASN A 59 19.61 -26.66 -19.25
CA ASN A 59 18.80 -27.88 -19.21
C ASN A 59 19.74 -29.09 -19.27
N ALA A 60 19.56 -30.03 -18.36
CA ALA A 60 20.36 -31.24 -18.31
C ALA A 60 19.46 -32.48 -18.32
N GLY A 61 19.82 -33.49 -19.12
CA GLY A 61 19.20 -34.80 -19.05
C GLY A 61 19.86 -35.62 -17.95
N LEU A 62 19.21 -35.70 -16.79
CA LEU A 62 19.64 -36.55 -15.71
C LEU A 62 19.27 -38.01 -16.03
N VAL A 63 20.29 -38.84 -16.25
CA VAL A 63 20.10 -40.25 -16.58
C VAL A 63 20.08 -41.13 -15.33
N TYR A 64 19.15 -42.09 -15.32
CA TYR A 64 19.06 -43.12 -14.29
C TYR A 64 18.45 -44.40 -14.87
N PHE A 65 18.74 -45.53 -14.24
CA PHE A 65 18.40 -46.84 -14.79
C PHE A 65 17.29 -47.55 -13.98
N ASN A 66 16.25 -47.97 -14.67
CA ASN A 66 15.20 -48.85 -14.15
C ASN A 66 15.26 -50.21 -14.85
N PHE A 67 16.15 -51.08 -14.39
CA PHE A 67 16.36 -52.43 -14.93
C PHE A 67 15.16 -53.38 -14.77
N ARG A 68 14.04 -52.92 -14.21
CA ARG A 68 12.80 -53.71 -14.11
C ARG A 68 11.89 -53.56 -15.33
N THR A 69 12.22 -52.67 -16.26
CA THR A 69 11.43 -52.39 -17.46
C THR A 69 12.28 -52.60 -18.70
N GLU A 70 11.66 -53.01 -19.81
CA GLU A 70 12.34 -53.19 -21.10
C GLU A 70 13.05 -51.91 -21.56
N ASN A 71 12.40 -50.75 -21.41
CA ASN A 71 13.06 -49.45 -21.58
C ASN A 71 13.72 -49.03 -20.26
N PHE A 72 14.89 -49.60 -19.97
CA PHE A 72 15.58 -49.42 -18.69
C PHE A 72 16.32 -48.09 -18.56
N ILE A 73 16.60 -47.37 -19.64
CA ILE A 73 17.24 -46.04 -19.61
C ILE A 73 16.15 -44.98 -19.43
N LYS A 74 16.28 -44.13 -18.40
CA LYS A 74 15.34 -43.04 -18.13
C LYS A 74 16.07 -41.71 -18.06
N PHE A 75 15.42 -40.68 -18.58
CA PHE A 75 15.86 -39.29 -18.45
C PHE A 75 14.81 -38.47 -17.73
N THR A 76 15.28 -37.52 -16.93
CA THR A 76 14.48 -36.36 -16.53
C THR A 76 15.24 -35.10 -16.88
N VAL A 77 14.57 -34.16 -17.55
CA VAL A 77 15.14 -32.84 -17.78
C VAL A 77 15.10 -32.08 -16.46
N VAL A 78 16.28 -31.68 -15.98
CA VAL A 78 16.49 -30.92 -14.75
C VAL A 78 17.26 -29.63 -15.06
N ARG A 79 17.30 -28.71 -14.09
CA ARG A 79 18.17 -27.53 -14.19
C ARG A 79 19.50 -27.82 -13.53
N TRP A 80 20.58 -27.48 -14.21
CA TRP A 80 21.95 -27.73 -13.79
C TRP A 80 22.75 -26.44 -13.74
N ASP A 81 23.51 -26.29 -12.66
CA ASP A 81 24.50 -25.24 -12.46
C ASP A 81 25.89 -25.86 -12.39
N GLU A 82 26.63 -25.79 -13.49
CA GLU A 82 27.98 -26.34 -13.61
C GLU A 82 28.95 -25.71 -12.61
N VAL A 83 28.84 -24.38 -12.41
CA VAL A 83 29.77 -23.61 -11.58
C VAL A 83 29.71 -24.05 -10.13
N THR A 84 28.50 -24.29 -9.60
CA THR A 84 28.31 -24.69 -8.20
C THR A 84 28.07 -26.19 -8.02
N ARG A 85 28.10 -26.96 -9.12
CA ARG A 85 27.78 -28.39 -9.17
C ARG A 85 26.41 -28.70 -8.54
N ARG A 86 25.37 -27.94 -8.88
CA ARG A 86 24.01 -28.09 -8.29
C ARG A 86 22.96 -28.51 -9.31
N ILE A 87 22.21 -29.56 -8.97
CA ILE A 87 21.03 -30.02 -9.71
C ILE A 87 19.78 -29.57 -8.97
N TYR A 88 18.82 -28.99 -9.68
CA TYR A 88 17.55 -28.56 -9.10
C TYR A 88 16.41 -29.49 -9.52
N ILE A 89 15.74 -30.09 -8.54
CA ILE A 89 14.65 -31.05 -8.76
C ILE A 89 13.40 -30.61 -7.97
N ALA A 90 12.24 -30.61 -8.63
CA ALA A 90 10.97 -30.35 -7.96
C ALA A 90 10.64 -31.49 -6.97
N GLU A 91 10.17 -31.15 -5.77
CA GLU A 91 9.89 -32.12 -4.71
C GLU A 91 8.94 -33.25 -5.15
N GLY A 92 7.95 -32.93 -6.01
CA GLY A 92 6.97 -33.88 -6.50
C GLY A 92 7.56 -34.97 -7.40
N ASN A 93 8.70 -34.69 -8.04
CA ASN A 93 9.38 -35.64 -8.93
C ASN A 93 10.51 -36.40 -8.22
N PHE A 94 10.99 -35.89 -7.09
CA PHE A 94 12.19 -36.38 -6.42
C PHE A 94 12.12 -37.87 -6.10
N ASN A 95 11.07 -38.34 -5.42
CA ASN A 95 10.97 -39.74 -5.00
C ASN A 95 10.98 -40.73 -6.18
N ALA A 96 10.38 -40.37 -7.31
CA ALA A 96 10.35 -41.21 -8.50
C ALA A 96 11.73 -41.34 -9.15
N ILE A 97 12.50 -40.26 -9.18
CA ILE A 97 13.86 -40.21 -9.73
C ILE A 97 14.84 -40.88 -8.76
N TRP A 98 14.84 -40.46 -7.50
CA TRP A 98 15.80 -40.85 -6.46
C TRP A 98 15.81 -42.35 -6.22
N LYS A 99 14.65 -43.01 -6.29
CA LYS A 99 14.52 -44.47 -6.17
C LYS A 99 15.51 -45.23 -7.04
N TYR A 100 15.80 -44.73 -8.24
CA TYR A 100 16.70 -45.36 -9.21
C TYR A 100 18.08 -44.70 -9.19
N LEU A 101 18.11 -43.36 -9.20
CA LEU A 101 19.34 -42.56 -9.23
C LEU A 101 20.28 -42.87 -8.05
N ARG A 102 19.73 -43.13 -6.85
CA ARG A 102 20.49 -43.44 -5.63
C ARG A 102 21.51 -44.56 -5.85
N ASN A 103 21.19 -45.56 -6.68
CA ASN A 103 22.09 -46.68 -6.95
C ASN A 103 23.28 -46.27 -7.81
N SER A 104 23.05 -45.45 -8.84
CA SER A 104 24.10 -44.88 -9.68
C SER A 104 25.03 -43.96 -8.87
N VAL A 105 24.48 -43.12 -7.98
CA VAL A 105 25.30 -42.30 -7.05
C VAL A 105 26.17 -43.19 -6.15
N ARG A 106 25.59 -44.25 -5.57
CA ARG A 106 26.35 -45.22 -4.75
C ARG A 106 27.44 -45.92 -5.55
N LEU A 107 27.19 -46.22 -6.82
CA LEU A 107 28.19 -46.80 -7.70
C LEU A 107 29.36 -45.83 -7.91
N GLY A 108 29.07 -44.57 -8.20
CA GLY A 108 30.06 -43.50 -8.32
C GLY A 108 30.96 -43.38 -7.08
N ILE A 109 30.36 -43.33 -5.88
CA ILE A 109 31.08 -43.31 -4.61
C ILE A 109 32.02 -44.52 -4.49
N LYS A 110 31.54 -45.74 -4.82
CA LYS A 110 32.35 -46.97 -4.76
C LYS A 110 33.52 -46.96 -5.77
N ILE A 111 33.29 -46.47 -6.99
CA ILE A 111 34.34 -46.35 -8.02
C ILE A 111 35.46 -45.44 -7.51
N LYS A 112 35.10 -44.28 -6.97
CA LYS A 112 36.07 -43.31 -6.42
C LYS A 112 36.86 -43.86 -5.25
N GLN A 113 36.19 -44.50 -4.29
CA GLN A 113 36.84 -45.16 -3.16
C GLN A 113 37.82 -46.25 -3.61
N LYS A 114 37.45 -47.06 -4.61
CA LYS A 114 38.33 -48.12 -5.15
C LYS A 114 39.57 -47.54 -5.85
N ASN A 115 39.43 -46.38 -6.49
CA ASN A 115 40.53 -45.68 -7.14
C ASN A 115 41.44 -44.91 -6.18
N GLY A 116 41.18 -44.98 -4.86
CA GLY A 116 41.97 -44.28 -3.84
C GLY A 116 41.68 -42.78 -3.75
N GLU A 117 40.58 -42.31 -4.35
CA GLU A 117 40.18 -40.92 -4.31
C GLU A 117 39.34 -40.63 -3.04
N SER A 118 39.59 -39.49 -2.40
CA SER A 118 38.80 -39.03 -1.26
C SER A 118 37.42 -38.54 -1.71
N VAL A 119 36.35 -39.07 -1.11
CA VAL A 119 34.96 -38.64 -1.35
C VAL A 119 34.47 -37.88 -0.11
N SER A 120 33.89 -36.70 -0.29
CA SER A 120 33.45 -35.81 0.81
C SER A 120 32.10 -36.18 1.44
N ILE A 121 31.48 -37.27 1.00
CA ILE A 121 30.18 -37.76 1.44
C ILE A 121 30.29 -39.22 1.89
N GLU A 122 29.52 -39.61 2.91
CA GLU A 122 29.51 -40.98 3.42
C GLU A 122 28.43 -41.82 2.73
N LYS A 123 27.28 -41.21 2.45
CA LYS A 123 26.10 -41.84 1.86
C LYS A 123 25.58 -41.01 0.71
N ALA A 124 24.91 -41.67 -0.23
CA ALA A 124 24.31 -40.99 -1.38
C ALA A 124 23.34 -39.88 -0.96
N GLU A 125 22.64 -40.03 0.17
CA GLU A 125 21.71 -39.04 0.69
C GLU A 125 22.36 -37.71 1.08
N ASP A 126 23.67 -37.69 1.37
CA ASP A 126 24.37 -36.49 1.83
C ASP A 126 24.46 -35.41 0.74
N ILE A 127 24.21 -35.76 -0.52
CA ILE A 127 24.13 -34.78 -1.61
C ILE A 127 22.79 -34.03 -1.66
N ILE A 128 21.78 -34.48 -0.91
CA ILE A 128 20.44 -33.91 -0.98
C ILE A 128 20.34 -32.69 -0.06
N ASP A 129 19.91 -31.56 -0.61
CA ASP A 129 19.64 -30.32 0.10
C ASP A 129 18.12 -30.08 0.20
N LEU A 130 17.62 -30.16 1.44
CA LEU A 130 16.21 -29.98 1.80
C LEU A 130 15.91 -28.57 2.33
N SER A 131 16.89 -27.67 2.39
CA SER A 131 16.76 -26.35 3.04
C SER A 131 15.58 -25.51 2.53
N ASN A 132 15.22 -25.69 1.26
CA ASN A 132 14.12 -24.98 0.59
C ASN A 132 12.74 -25.62 0.78
N LEU A 133 12.64 -26.75 1.49
CA LEU A 133 11.39 -27.48 1.75
C LEU A 133 10.88 -27.20 3.17
N GLN A 134 10.46 -25.97 3.43
CA GLN A 134 9.87 -25.58 4.70
C GLN A 134 8.34 -25.65 4.62
N ARG A 135 7.71 -26.47 5.47
CA ARG A 135 6.25 -26.53 5.64
C ARG A 135 5.89 -26.15 7.08
N LYS A 136 4.77 -25.47 7.26
CA LYS A 136 4.31 -25.06 8.59
C LYS A 136 4.02 -26.32 9.43
N GLY A 137 4.72 -26.46 10.56
CA GLY A 137 4.54 -27.59 11.48
C GLY A 137 5.11 -28.93 11.01
N SER A 138 5.85 -28.98 9.89
CA SER A 138 6.51 -30.21 9.44
C SER A 138 7.84 -29.94 8.73
N GLY A 139 8.83 -30.81 8.96
CA GLY A 139 10.14 -30.76 8.33
C GLY A 139 10.28 -31.81 7.25
N ALA A 140 10.90 -31.45 6.13
CA ALA A 140 11.32 -32.42 5.11
C ALA A 140 12.52 -33.25 5.63
N VAL A 141 12.43 -34.57 5.54
CA VAL A 141 13.51 -35.50 5.87
C VAL A 141 13.59 -36.61 4.84
N ILE A 142 14.78 -37.21 4.67
CA ILE A 142 14.93 -38.45 3.89
C ILE A 142 14.83 -39.64 4.86
N LYS A 143 13.73 -40.39 4.77
CA LYS A 143 13.49 -41.60 5.55
C LYS A 143 13.35 -42.79 4.63
N ASP A 144 14.11 -43.85 4.90
CA ASP A 144 14.13 -45.07 4.08
C ASP A 144 14.37 -44.83 2.58
N GLY A 145 15.13 -43.78 2.26
CA GLY A 145 15.42 -43.37 0.88
C GLY A 145 14.26 -42.66 0.17
N GLN A 146 13.32 -42.08 0.92
CA GLN A 146 12.23 -41.26 0.38
C GLN A 146 12.16 -39.92 1.10
N LEU A 147 11.83 -38.86 0.36
CA LEU A 147 11.42 -37.59 0.91
C LEU A 147 10.06 -37.75 1.58
N VAL A 148 10.01 -37.50 2.88
CA VAL A 148 8.80 -37.48 3.70
C VAL A 148 8.76 -36.20 4.54
N TYR A 149 7.56 -35.85 5.01
CA TYR A 149 7.35 -34.73 5.91
C TYR A 149 6.94 -35.24 7.27
N GLU A 150 7.78 -35.01 8.28
CA GLU A 150 7.49 -35.38 9.66
C GLU A 150 7.02 -34.16 10.44
N ALA A 151 6.06 -34.35 11.34
CA ALA A 151 5.60 -33.29 12.21
C ALA A 151 6.78 -32.78 13.05
N ARG A 152 7.06 -31.48 12.97
CA ARG A 152 8.09 -30.87 13.81
C ARG A 152 7.45 -30.52 15.14
N GLU A 153 8.11 -30.84 16.25
CA GLU A 153 7.77 -30.22 17.52
C GLU A 153 7.89 -28.70 17.38
N VAL A 154 6.76 -28.01 17.49
CA VAL A 154 6.72 -26.56 17.52
C VAL A 154 7.33 -26.14 18.86
N SER A 155 8.47 -25.46 18.81
CA SER A 155 9.13 -25.01 20.04
C SER A 155 8.18 -24.14 20.87
N GLU A 156 8.34 -24.14 22.20
CA GLU A 156 7.53 -23.29 23.07
C GLU A 156 7.62 -21.81 22.67
N SER A 157 8.81 -21.37 22.24
CA SER A 157 9.05 -20.01 21.75
C SER A 157 8.20 -19.66 20.51
N GLU A 158 8.08 -20.60 19.57
CA GLU A 158 7.27 -20.44 18.34
C GLU A 158 5.78 -20.42 18.69
N ARG A 159 5.34 -21.28 19.61
CA ARG A 159 3.97 -21.30 20.12
C ARG A 159 3.59 -19.98 20.78
N LEU A 160 4.47 -19.44 21.63
CA LEU A 160 4.27 -18.14 22.29
C LEU A 160 4.24 -16.99 21.27
N ALA A 161 5.12 -16.99 20.28
CA ALA A 161 5.13 -15.98 19.23
C ALA A 161 3.83 -15.98 18.40
N LEU A 162 3.35 -17.17 18.00
CA LEU A 162 2.07 -17.35 17.31
C LEU A 162 0.90 -16.86 18.17
N GLY A 163 0.89 -17.21 19.46
CA GLY A 163 -0.13 -16.75 20.42
C GLY A 163 -0.17 -15.23 20.53
N ARG A 164 0.99 -14.58 20.72
CA ARG A 164 1.09 -13.11 20.79
C ARG A 164 0.57 -12.43 19.53
N LYS A 165 0.94 -12.92 18.34
CA LYS A 165 0.44 -12.39 17.06
C LYS A 165 -1.08 -12.49 16.98
N GLN A 166 -1.66 -13.63 17.36
CA GLN A 166 -3.11 -13.82 17.35
C GLN A 166 -3.82 -12.88 18.35
N SER A 167 -3.33 -12.79 19.59
CA SER A 167 -3.88 -11.86 20.59
C SER A 167 -3.80 -10.40 20.14
N ALA A 168 -2.72 -10.00 19.47
CA ALA A 168 -2.56 -8.66 18.94
C ALA A 168 -3.59 -8.35 17.83
N LEU A 169 -3.89 -9.31 16.95
CA LEU A 169 -4.92 -9.20 15.91
C LEU A 169 -6.34 -9.15 16.51
N ASP A 170 -6.61 -9.93 17.55
CA ASP A 170 -7.93 -10.00 18.17
C ASP A 170 -8.26 -8.77 19.02
N ASN A 171 -7.25 -8.09 19.55
CA ASN A 171 -7.42 -6.85 20.29
C ASN A 171 -7.91 -5.70 19.39
N GLN A 172 -9.20 -5.37 19.51
CA GLN A 172 -9.86 -4.32 18.71
C GLN A 172 -9.31 -2.90 18.95
N LYS A 173 -8.59 -2.66 20.03
CA LYS A 173 -7.95 -1.35 20.28
C LYS A 173 -6.78 -1.12 19.32
N ASN A 174 -6.12 -2.19 18.87
CA ASN A 174 -5.00 -2.11 17.93
C ASN A 174 -5.49 -1.67 16.56
N ARG A 175 -4.82 -0.66 16.01
CA ARG A 175 -5.17 -0.03 14.73
C ARG A 175 -4.09 -0.17 13.68
N TYR A 176 -2.84 -0.30 14.10
CA TYR A 176 -1.68 -0.36 13.23
C TYR A 176 -0.89 -1.63 13.53
N PHE A 177 -0.52 -2.37 12.49
CA PHE A 177 0.20 -3.64 12.57
C PHE A 177 1.48 -3.54 11.74
N TYR A 178 2.60 -4.01 12.28
CA TYR A 178 3.91 -3.80 11.65
C TYR A 178 4.93 -4.83 12.13
N SER A 179 6.03 -4.96 11.39
CA SER A 179 7.19 -5.75 11.81
C SER A 179 8.14 -4.88 12.62
N LYS A 180 8.76 -5.44 13.66
CA LYS A 180 9.83 -4.83 14.45
C LYS A 180 10.97 -4.29 13.60
N PHE A 181 11.30 -4.98 12.50
CA PHE A 181 12.40 -4.64 11.59
C PHE A 181 11.90 -4.01 10.27
N GLY A 182 10.61 -3.68 10.19
CA GLY A 182 10.01 -3.07 9.01
C GLY A 182 10.11 -1.55 9.02
N ASP A 183 9.70 -0.94 7.90
CA ASP A 183 9.55 0.52 7.76
C ASP A 183 8.07 0.94 7.57
N ARG A 184 7.14 -0.03 7.63
CA ARG A 184 5.74 0.18 7.26
C ARG A 184 4.73 -0.37 8.25
N TYR A 185 3.67 0.39 8.45
CA TYR A 185 2.48 -0.04 9.19
C TYR A 185 1.32 -0.36 8.25
N HIS A 186 0.46 -1.26 8.73
CA HIS A 186 -0.62 -1.86 7.97
C HIS A 186 -1.96 -1.79 8.70
N ASP A 187 -3.05 -1.79 7.93
CA ASP A 187 -4.40 -2.09 8.41
C ASP A 187 -4.53 -3.57 8.83
N LYS A 188 -5.46 -3.85 9.75
CA LYS A 188 -5.79 -5.23 10.20
C LYS A 188 -6.14 -6.18 9.06
N ASP A 189 -6.70 -5.67 7.96
CA ASP A 189 -7.15 -6.50 6.84
C ASP A 189 -6.13 -6.51 5.68
N CYS A 190 -4.93 -5.98 5.88
CA CYS A 190 -3.90 -5.96 4.84
C CYS A 190 -3.24 -7.33 4.68
N GLU A 191 -3.13 -7.82 3.45
CA GLU A 191 -2.50 -9.12 3.13
C GLU A 191 -1.06 -9.25 3.64
N MET A 192 -0.29 -8.15 3.63
CA MET A 192 1.13 -8.13 4.01
C MET A 192 1.34 -8.51 5.48
N ILE A 193 0.34 -8.36 6.36
CA ILE A 193 0.49 -8.74 7.78
C ILE A 193 0.65 -10.26 7.96
N ARG A 194 0.18 -11.05 6.98
CA ARG A 194 0.34 -12.51 6.98
C ARG A 194 1.79 -12.90 6.77
N GLU A 195 2.56 -12.08 6.05
CA GLU A 195 3.98 -12.29 5.75
C GLU A 195 4.90 -11.88 6.89
N ILE A 196 4.43 -11.04 7.83
CA ILE A 196 5.21 -10.65 9.01
C ILE A 196 5.41 -11.87 9.93
N PRO A 197 6.66 -12.27 10.25
CA PRO A 197 6.92 -13.37 11.17
C PRO A 197 6.28 -13.13 12.54
N PRO A 198 5.72 -14.16 13.22
CA PRO A 198 5.10 -14.01 14.54
C PRO A 198 6.00 -13.36 15.60
N GLU A 199 7.30 -13.66 15.57
CA GLU A 199 8.34 -13.14 16.46
C GLU A 199 8.59 -11.64 16.29
N ASP A 200 8.35 -11.12 15.08
CA ASP A 200 8.56 -9.72 14.73
C ASP A 200 7.26 -8.90 14.74
N PHE A 201 6.12 -9.57 14.95
CA PHE A 201 4.81 -8.95 14.81
C PHE A 201 4.50 -8.01 15.98
N LEU A 202 4.30 -6.73 15.66
CA LEU A 202 3.92 -5.69 16.60
C LEU A 202 2.58 -5.07 16.20
N ALA A 203 1.86 -4.54 17.19
CA ALA A 203 0.62 -3.82 16.99
C ALA A 203 0.51 -2.65 17.97
N SER A 204 -0.15 -1.57 17.55
CA SER A 204 -0.29 -0.35 18.34
C SER A 204 -1.63 0.35 18.10
N THR A 205 -2.02 1.20 19.05
CA THR A 205 -3.21 2.05 18.97
C THR A 205 -2.93 3.40 18.30
N VAL A 206 -1.65 3.80 18.25
CA VAL A 206 -1.10 5.01 17.63
C VAL A 206 -0.12 4.66 16.51
N VAL A 207 0.08 5.59 15.57
CA VAL A 207 1.02 5.35 14.46
C VAL A 207 2.43 5.14 15.04
N PRO A 208 3.12 4.05 14.68
CA PRO A 208 4.47 3.82 15.16
C PRO A 208 5.45 4.86 14.61
N GLU A 209 6.32 5.37 15.48
CA GLU A 209 7.28 6.43 15.15
C GLU A 209 8.30 5.96 14.10
N GLY A 210 8.53 6.78 13.07
CA GLY A 210 9.45 6.46 11.97
C GLY A 210 8.86 5.54 10.89
N TYR A 211 7.66 4.99 11.08
CA TYR A 211 7.03 4.09 10.12
C TYR A 211 6.17 4.83 9.11
N LYS A 212 6.24 4.38 7.86
CA LYS A 212 5.42 4.88 6.76
C LYS A 212 4.15 4.04 6.59
N PRO A 213 3.07 4.62 6.06
CA PRO A 213 1.89 3.84 5.69
C PRO A 213 2.22 2.85 4.57
N CYS A 214 1.68 1.63 4.66
CA CYS A 214 1.75 0.66 3.57
C CYS A 214 0.95 1.13 2.35
N ARG A 215 1.58 1.14 1.17
CA ARG A 215 0.94 1.60 -0.09
C ARG A 215 -0.34 0.84 -0.44
N LYS A 216 -0.44 -0.45 -0.07
CA LYS A 216 -1.62 -1.28 -0.38
C LYS A 216 -2.84 -1.00 0.51
N CYS A 217 -2.64 -0.56 1.75
CA CYS A 217 -3.73 -0.41 2.72
C CYS A 217 -3.83 0.98 3.36
N CYS A 218 -2.93 1.91 3.01
CA CYS A 218 -2.87 3.27 3.56
C CYS A 218 -4.22 3.97 3.55
N ARG A 219 -4.91 3.97 2.40
CA ARG A 219 -6.22 4.60 2.25
C ARG A 219 -7.25 4.08 3.25
N ARG A 220 -7.27 2.77 3.50
CA ARG A 220 -8.18 2.14 4.46
C ARG A 220 -7.88 2.57 5.89
N VAL A 221 -6.59 2.67 6.24
CA VAL A 221 -6.17 3.20 7.54
C VAL A 221 -6.64 4.65 7.73
N TYR A 222 -6.46 5.48 6.70
CA TYR A 222 -6.88 6.88 6.73
C TYR A 222 -8.40 7.02 6.88
N LEU A 223 -9.18 6.22 6.13
CA LEU A 223 -10.63 6.18 6.24
C LEU A 223 -11.11 5.70 7.61
N ARG A 224 -10.48 4.69 8.22
CA ARG A 224 -10.83 4.27 9.58
C ARG A 224 -10.59 5.39 10.60
N LYS A 225 -9.53 6.17 10.44
CA LYS A 225 -9.23 7.32 11.31
C LYS A 225 -10.21 8.46 11.10
N ALA A 226 -10.55 8.79 9.85
CA ALA A 226 -11.44 9.90 9.51
C ALA A 226 -12.92 9.56 9.75
N CYS A 227 -13.35 8.32 9.52
CA CYS A 227 -14.75 7.92 9.71
C CYS A 227 -15.06 7.42 11.12
N ALA A 228 -14.12 7.38 12.07
CA ALA A 228 -14.43 6.97 13.44
C ALA A 228 -15.39 7.99 14.10
N PRO A 229 -16.46 7.53 14.79
CA PRO A 229 -16.84 6.14 15.08
C PRO A 229 -17.72 5.44 14.01
N TYR A 230 -18.17 6.16 12.98
CA TYR A 230 -19.02 5.70 11.87
C TYR A 230 -18.31 4.80 10.84
N VAL A 231 -17.56 3.79 11.28
CA VAL A 231 -16.76 2.90 10.42
C VAL A 231 -17.59 2.13 9.38
N LYS A 232 -18.88 1.93 9.62
CA LYS A 232 -19.80 1.31 8.65
C LYS A 232 -20.00 2.15 7.39
N GLN A 233 -19.78 3.46 7.48
CA GLN A 233 -19.93 4.40 6.36
C GLN A 233 -18.65 4.54 5.52
N ILE A 234 -17.57 3.83 5.85
CA ILE A 234 -16.29 3.94 5.11
C ILE A 234 -16.48 3.72 3.60
N ARG A 235 -17.30 2.75 3.19
CA ARG A 235 -17.51 2.45 1.76
C ARG A 235 -18.15 3.63 1.00
N ILE A 236 -19.18 4.25 1.58
CA ILE A 236 -19.89 5.36 0.93
C ILE A 236 -19.05 6.64 0.94
N VAL A 237 -18.36 6.94 2.07
CA VAL A 237 -17.42 8.06 2.15
C VAL A 237 -16.29 7.88 1.12
N ASP A 238 -15.70 6.68 1.04
CA ASP A 238 -14.61 6.42 0.10
C ASP A 238 -15.05 6.62 -1.35
N HIS A 239 -16.26 6.17 -1.68
CA HIS A 239 -16.84 6.36 -3.00
C HIS A 239 -16.94 7.85 -3.36
N ILE A 240 -17.47 8.69 -2.46
CA ILE A 240 -17.56 10.14 -2.65
C ILE A 240 -16.17 10.74 -2.85
N LEU A 241 -15.22 10.44 -1.95
CA LEU A 241 -13.87 11.00 -2.00
C LEU A 241 -13.14 10.61 -3.31
N ARG A 242 -13.27 9.36 -3.75
CA ARG A 242 -12.67 8.90 -5.01
C ARG A 242 -13.32 9.55 -6.23
N LYS A 243 -14.65 9.63 -6.27
CA LYS A 243 -15.40 10.28 -7.36
C LYS A 243 -14.99 11.74 -7.51
N GLN A 244 -14.64 12.40 -6.41
CA GLN A 244 -14.16 13.79 -6.38
C GLN A 244 -12.63 13.94 -6.51
N GLY A 245 -11.91 12.86 -6.82
CA GLY A 245 -10.48 12.90 -7.12
C GLY A 245 -9.56 13.07 -5.90
N ILE A 246 -10.02 12.76 -4.68
CA ILE A 246 -9.18 12.83 -3.49
C ILE A 246 -8.20 11.66 -3.45
N THR A 247 -6.91 11.99 -3.60
CA THR A 247 -5.79 11.06 -3.55
C THR A 247 -5.53 10.53 -2.13
N ASP A 248 -4.76 9.45 -2.03
CA ASP A 248 -4.38 8.88 -0.74
C ASP A 248 -3.51 9.84 0.08
N SER A 249 -2.66 10.64 -0.57
CA SER A 249 -1.84 11.65 0.10
C SER A 249 -2.71 12.76 0.71
N GLN A 250 -3.68 13.29 -0.05
CA GLN A 250 -4.63 14.28 0.47
C GLN A 250 -5.45 13.72 1.62
N LEU A 251 -5.97 12.50 1.48
CA LEU A 251 -6.74 11.86 2.53
C LEU A 251 -5.91 11.59 3.79
N GLY A 252 -4.63 11.22 3.64
CA GLY A 252 -3.69 11.09 4.74
C GLY A 252 -3.54 12.39 5.51
N LYS A 253 -3.29 13.50 4.80
CA LYS A 253 -3.23 14.86 5.34
C LYS A 253 -4.50 15.23 6.10
N TYR A 254 -5.67 15.03 5.49
CA TYR A 254 -6.96 15.33 6.11
C TYR A 254 -7.24 14.53 7.38
N ALA A 255 -6.91 13.24 7.38
CA ALA A 255 -7.22 12.35 8.49
C ALA A 255 -6.24 12.49 9.67
N PHE A 256 -4.96 12.72 9.40
CA PHE A 256 -3.89 12.69 10.40
C PHE A 256 -3.34 14.05 10.78
N GLU A 257 -3.11 14.94 9.81
CA GLU A 257 -2.57 16.27 10.07
C GLU A 257 -3.70 17.23 10.48
N TYR A 258 -4.80 17.23 9.72
CA TYR A 258 -5.91 18.17 9.95
C TYR A 258 -6.94 17.62 10.95
N GLY A 259 -6.97 16.30 11.14
CA GLY A 259 -7.89 15.63 12.06
C GLY A 259 -9.36 15.64 11.63
N LEU A 260 -9.65 15.90 10.35
CA LEU A 260 -11.02 15.95 9.82
C LEU A 260 -11.74 14.62 10.04
N LYS A 261 -13.03 14.69 10.40
CA LYS A 261 -13.92 13.52 10.44
C LYS A 261 -14.97 13.55 9.37
N PHE A 262 -15.20 12.40 8.75
CA PHE A 262 -16.15 12.24 7.66
C PHE A 262 -17.27 11.28 8.05
N ARG A 263 -18.50 11.68 7.75
CA ARG A 263 -19.68 10.82 7.74
C ARG A 263 -20.61 11.28 6.63
N VAL A 264 -21.60 10.45 6.33
CA VAL A 264 -22.67 10.79 5.40
C VAL A 264 -23.96 10.93 6.20
N ASP A 265 -24.78 11.92 5.87
CA ASP A 265 -26.12 12.09 6.44
C ASP A 265 -27.17 11.24 5.70
N GLU A 266 -28.45 11.40 6.07
CA GLU A 266 -29.55 10.63 5.46
C GLU A 266 -29.78 10.98 4.00
N ALA A 267 -29.42 12.20 3.57
CA ALA A 267 -29.56 12.67 2.20
C ALA A 267 -28.42 12.21 1.29
N GLY A 268 -27.39 11.57 1.84
CA GLY A 268 -26.20 11.20 1.07
C GLY A 268 -25.13 12.29 1.01
N ASP A 269 -25.31 13.41 1.73
CA ASP A 269 -24.38 14.53 1.74
C ASP A 269 -23.20 14.26 2.68
N LEU A 270 -22.03 14.82 2.36
CA LEU A 270 -20.81 14.61 3.12
C LEU A 270 -20.76 15.59 4.29
N VAL A 271 -20.86 15.05 5.50
CA VAL A 271 -20.68 15.81 6.73
C VAL A 271 -19.21 15.75 7.16
N VAL A 272 -18.62 16.92 7.39
CA VAL A 272 -17.22 17.07 7.78
C VAL A 272 -17.14 17.75 9.14
N LYS A 273 -16.57 17.09 10.14
CA LYS A 273 -16.21 17.73 11.42
C LYS A 273 -14.79 18.26 11.30
N GLY A 274 -14.64 19.58 11.38
CA GLY A 274 -13.36 20.27 11.48
C GLY A 274 -12.90 20.41 12.94
N LYS A 275 -12.00 21.35 13.20
CA LYS A 275 -11.43 21.62 14.53
C LYS A 275 -12.51 22.05 15.53
N GLU A 276 -13.30 23.04 15.16
CA GLU A 276 -14.34 23.62 16.02
C GLU A 276 -15.75 23.22 15.54
N ASP A 277 -15.94 23.22 14.22
CA ASP A 277 -17.26 23.30 13.59
C ASP A 277 -17.60 22.09 12.74
N THR A 278 -18.88 21.98 12.39
CA THR A 278 -19.44 20.90 11.58
C THR A 278 -19.95 21.48 10.28
N TRP A 279 -19.61 20.84 9.17
CA TRP A 279 -19.93 21.32 7.83
C TRP A 279 -20.67 20.25 7.06
N ILE A 280 -21.46 20.67 6.07
CA ILE A 280 -22.08 19.77 5.10
C ILE A 280 -21.68 20.23 3.70
N ILE A 281 -21.15 19.30 2.92
CA ILE A 281 -20.89 19.49 1.50
C ILE A 281 -21.99 18.76 0.75
N LYS A 282 -22.72 19.50 -0.09
CA LYS A 282 -23.89 19.00 -0.81
C LYS A 282 -23.69 19.01 -2.32
N ALA A 283 -24.68 18.46 -3.03
CA ALA A 283 -24.84 18.56 -4.49
C ALA A 283 -23.75 17.82 -5.29
N PHE A 284 -23.38 16.62 -4.83
CA PHE A 284 -22.42 15.75 -5.53
C PHE A 284 -22.90 15.26 -6.90
N ASP A 285 -24.22 15.22 -7.13
CA ASP A 285 -24.80 14.76 -8.40
C ASP A 285 -24.80 15.83 -9.49
N SER A 286 -24.95 17.10 -9.12
CA SER A 286 -24.91 18.22 -10.08
C SER A 286 -23.49 18.65 -10.44
N GLY A 287 -22.49 18.19 -9.66
CA GLY A 287 -21.09 18.62 -9.77
C GLY A 287 -20.82 20.05 -9.27
N LYS A 288 -21.86 20.80 -8.90
CA LYS A 288 -21.75 22.15 -8.32
C LYS A 288 -21.82 22.05 -6.81
N LEU A 289 -20.72 21.62 -6.19
CA LEU A 289 -20.66 21.46 -4.74
C LEU A 289 -20.99 22.79 -4.03
N THR A 290 -21.74 22.68 -2.94
CA THR A 290 -22.04 23.81 -2.05
C THR A 290 -21.57 23.48 -0.63
N LEU A 291 -21.12 24.50 0.10
CA LEU A 291 -20.68 24.34 1.49
C LEU A 291 -21.67 24.99 2.45
N TRP A 292 -22.04 24.22 3.47
CA TRP A 292 -22.95 24.62 4.53
C TRP A 292 -22.24 24.55 5.87
N HIS A 293 -22.40 25.59 6.68
CA HIS A 293 -21.77 25.75 7.99
C HIS A 293 -22.82 25.64 9.10
N ASN A 294 -22.48 25.03 10.23
CA ASN A 294 -23.39 24.90 11.36
C ASN A 294 -23.73 26.26 11.96
N ASN A 295 -24.99 26.44 12.34
CA ASN A 295 -25.43 27.67 12.97
C ASN A 295 -24.83 27.84 14.36
N TYR A 296 -24.68 29.09 14.78
CA TYR A 296 -24.21 29.44 16.11
C TYR A 296 -24.85 30.74 16.60
N VAL A 297 -24.80 30.98 17.91
CA VAL A 297 -25.23 32.23 18.55
C VAL A 297 -24.07 32.78 19.36
N LYS A 298 -23.73 34.05 19.15
CA LYS A 298 -22.71 34.76 19.94
C LYS A 298 -23.24 35.02 21.34
N THR A 299 -22.48 34.64 22.36
CA THR A 299 -22.79 34.92 23.78
C THR A 299 -22.03 36.12 24.29
N THR A 300 -20.82 36.33 23.75
CA THR A 300 -19.97 37.52 23.95
C THR A 300 -19.35 37.87 22.59
N PRO A 301 -18.57 38.97 22.46
CA PRO A 301 -17.88 39.30 21.21
C PRO A 301 -16.95 38.18 20.70
N GLU A 302 -16.39 37.38 21.61
CA GLU A 302 -15.39 36.35 21.30
C GLU A 302 -15.91 34.91 21.45
N GLU A 303 -17.08 34.72 22.07
CA GLU A 303 -17.64 33.40 22.37
C GLU A 303 -18.93 33.11 21.60
N ARG A 304 -19.13 31.82 21.30
CA ARG A 304 -20.34 31.29 20.67
C ARG A 304 -20.72 29.93 21.21
N TYR A 305 -22.01 29.59 21.08
CA TYR A 305 -22.46 28.20 21.17
C TYR A 305 -23.12 27.76 19.86
N ILE A 306 -22.98 26.47 19.53
CA ILE A 306 -23.50 25.88 18.30
C ILE A 306 -24.99 25.56 18.46
N THR A 307 -25.79 25.95 17.47
CA THR A 307 -27.23 25.68 17.40
C THR A 307 -27.56 24.65 16.32
N SER A 308 -28.83 24.25 16.24
CA SER A 308 -29.30 23.34 15.21
C SER A 308 -29.39 24.03 13.84
N GLY A 309 -29.20 23.24 12.79
CA GLY A 309 -29.28 23.70 11.41
C GLY A 309 -27.96 24.19 10.84
N PHE A 310 -28.01 24.50 9.54
CA PHE A 310 -26.87 24.92 8.76
C PHE A 310 -27.28 26.04 7.82
N HIS A 311 -26.36 26.97 7.53
CA HIS A 311 -26.54 28.02 6.53
C HIS A 311 -25.53 27.88 5.40
N ASN A 312 -25.92 28.31 4.19
CA ASN A 312 -25.07 28.25 3.01
C ASN A 312 -24.00 29.35 3.08
N GLN A 313 -22.75 29.01 2.78
CA GLN A 313 -21.60 29.91 2.80
C GLN A 313 -21.36 30.62 1.46
N GLY A 314 -22.27 30.48 0.48
CA GLY A 314 -22.13 31.09 -0.84
C GLY A 314 -20.97 30.53 -1.68
N MET A 315 -20.39 29.41 -1.26
CA MET A 315 -19.27 28.76 -1.96
C MET A 315 -19.77 27.71 -2.93
N GLU A 316 -20.16 28.15 -4.12
CA GLU A 316 -20.68 27.27 -5.18
C GLU A 316 -19.62 26.86 -6.20
N GLY A 317 -19.69 25.62 -6.66
CA GLY A 317 -18.89 25.11 -7.79
C GLY A 317 -17.40 24.91 -7.49
N LYS A 318 -16.98 24.96 -6.23
CA LYS A 318 -15.60 24.67 -5.81
C LYS A 318 -15.35 23.16 -5.80
N LYS A 319 -14.11 22.76 -6.11
CA LYS A 319 -13.68 21.35 -5.98
C LYS A 319 -13.67 20.91 -4.52
N LEU A 320 -13.96 19.64 -4.25
CA LEU A 320 -13.99 19.09 -2.88
C LEU A 320 -12.70 19.39 -2.10
N ASN A 321 -11.53 19.24 -2.72
CA ASN A 321 -10.23 19.56 -2.09
C ASN A 321 -10.20 21.01 -1.56
N ALA A 322 -10.69 21.98 -2.32
CA ALA A 322 -10.69 23.38 -1.90
C ALA A 322 -11.64 23.61 -0.71
N LEU A 323 -12.78 22.94 -0.69
CA LEU A 323 -13.72 23.00 0.44
C LEU A 323 -13.13 22.39 1.71
N LEU A 324 -12.42 21.26 1.59
CA LEU A 324 -11.77 20.60 2.75
C LEU A 324 -10.61 21.41 3.31
N GLU A 325 -9.82 22.05 2.45
CA GLU A 325 -8.77 23.00 2.89
C GLU A 325 -9.39 24.21 3.61
N TYR A 326 -10.47 24.79 3.06
CA TYR A 326 -11.20 25.87 3.73
C TYR A 326 -11.70 25.47 5.12
N ILE A 327 -12.30 24.28 5.26
CA ILE A 327 -12.78 23.76 6.55
C ILE A 327 -11.64 23.61 7.57
N ASN A 328 -10.45 23.22 7.15
CA ASN A 328 -9.29 23.11 8.04
C ASN A 328 -8.76 24.48 8.50
N ASP A 329 -8.75 25.45 7.58
CA ASP A 329 -8.16 26.76 7.80
C ASP A 329 -9.08 27.70 8.57
N TYR A 330 -10.39 27.41 8.59
CA TYR A 330 -11.38 28.14 9.35
C TYR A 330 -11.17 28.02 10.87
N THR A 331 -11.26 29.16 11.55
CA THR A 331 -11.43 29.28 13.01
C THR A 331 -12.43 30.39 13.29
N PHE A 332 -13.10 30.35 14.44
CA PHE A 332 -14.03 31.43 14.80
C PHE A 332 -13.34 32.79 14.85
N GLU A 333 -12.13 32.83 15.40
CA GLU A 333 -11.34 34.05 15.51
C GLU A 333 -11.05 34.68 14.15
N LYS A 334 -10.66 33.87 13.15
CA LYS A 334 -10.46 34.36 11.78
C LYS A 334 -11.75 34.89 11.16
N HIS A 335 -12.88 34.27 11.50
CA HIS A 335 -14.18 34.72 11.05
C HIS A 335 -14.55 36.07 11.67
N LEU A 336 -14.39 36.24 12.99
CA LEU A 336 -14.59 37.51 13.68
C LEU A 336 -13.71 38.62 13.11
N ALA A 337 -12.42 38.34 12.91
CA ALA A 337 -11.49 39.30 12.30
C ALA A 337 -11.88 39.67 10.85
N ALA A 338 -12.53 38.76 10.11
CA ALA A 338 -13.04 39.06 8.78
C ALA A 338 -14.31 39.92 8.83
N GLU A 339 -15.21 39.66 9.78
CA GLU A 339 -16.39 40.49 10.02
C GLU A 339 -15.99 41.92 10.44
N GLU A 340 -15.03 42.05 11.37
CA GLU A 340 -14.54 43.36 11.82
C GLU A 340 -13.90 44.14 10.66
N ARG A 341 -13.07 43.50 9.84
CA ARG A 341 -12.51 44.14 8.64
C ARG A 341 -13.60 44.60 7.68
N ALA A 342 -14.63 43.78 7.44
CA ALA A 342 -15.73 44.15 6.58
C ALA A 342 -16.54 45.32 7.14
N GLU A 343 -16.73 45.38 8.46
CA GLU A 343 -17.40 46.49 9.14
C GLU A 343 -16.57 47.78 9.07
N GLN A 344 -15.25 47.69 9.29
CA GLN A 344 -14.32 48.81 9.13
C GLN A 344 -14.27 49.32 7.68
N GLU A 345 -14.21 48.42 6.69
CA GLU A 345 -14.26 48.78 5.27
C GLU A 345 -15.58 49.47 4.91
N LYS A 346 -16.70 48.94 5.40
CA LYS A 346 -18.02 49.54 5.20
C LYS A 346 -18.10 50.93 5.83
N ALA A 347 -17.66 51.09 7.07
CA ALA A 347 -17.62 52.37 7.77
C ALA A 347 -16.71 53.39 7.04
N ALA A 348 -15.55 52.95 6.55
CA ALA A 348 -14.66 53.80 5.76
C ALA A 348 -15.30 54.26 4.44
N LEU A 349 -16.02 53.37 3.75
CA LEU A 349 -16.76 53.71 2.53
C LEU A 349 -17.92 54.68 2.80
N GLU A 350 -18.66 54.48 3.90
CA GLU A 350 -19.71 55.40 4.34
C GLU A 350 -19.15 56.79 4.67
N TYR A 351 -18.03 56.86 5.39
CA TYR A 351 -17.33 58.12 5.68
C TYR A 351 -16.89 58.84 4.40
N VAL A 352 -16.25 58.14 3.45
CA VAL A 352 -15.85 58.71 2.16
C VAL A 352 -17.07 59.21 1.39
N ALA A 353 -18.19 58.50 1.44
CA ALA A 353 -19.43 58.91 0.79
C ALA A 353 -20.01 60.19 1.42
N GLU A 354 -20.02 60.28 2.75
CA GLU A 354 -20.46 61.48 3.47
C GLU A 354 -19.57 62.68 3.17
N GLU A 355 -18.24 62.52 3.24
CA GLU A 355 -17.29 63.60 2.93
C GLU A 355 -17.45 64.07 1.47
N THR A 356 -17.63 63.13 0.54
CA THR A 356 -17.88 63.45 -0.87
C THR A 356 -19.18 64.25 -1.04
N ASN A 357 -20.26 63.84 -0.37
CA ASN A 357 -21.55 64.54 -0.41
C ASN A 357 -21.47 65.95 0.23
N GLN A 358 -20.69 66.12 1.30
CA GLN A 358 -20.45 67.42 1.93
C GLN A 358 -19.65 68.34 0.99
N ARG A 359 -18.59 67.83 0.35
CA ARG A 359 -17.81 68.59 -0.64
C ARG A 359 -18.66 69.00 -1.84
N ILE A 360 -19.53 68.12 -2.35
CA ILE A 360 -20.48 68.44 -3.42
C ILE A 360 -21.42 69.58 -2.98
N SER A 361 -22.01 69.47 -1.79
CA SER A 361 -22.90 70.51 -1.22
C SER A 361 -22.18 71.86 -1.02
N ALA A 362 -20.93 71.84 -0.56
CA ALA A 362 -20.12 73.05 -0.40
C ALA A 362 -19.82 73.73 -1.74
N ILE A 363 -19.53 72.96 -2.80
CA ILE A 363 -19.34 73.47 -4.16
C ILE A 363 -20.64 74.08 -4.71
N GLU A 364 -21.79 73.46 -4.44
CA GLU A 364 -23.10 74.00 -4.81
C GLU A 364 -23.39 75.34 -4.12
N GLN A 365 -23.00 75.49 -2.85
CA GLN A 365 -23.15 76.74 -2.09
C GLN A 365 -22.15 77.84 -2.47
N THR A 366 -20.93 77.50 -2.88
CA THR A 366 -19.97 78.51 -3.38
C THR A 366 -20.32 78.96 -4.80
N LYS A 367 -20.83 78.06 -5.65
CA LYS A 367 -21.21 78.39 -7.03
C LYS A 367 -22.59 79.07 -7.15
N SER A 368 -23.45 78.98 -6.13
CA SER A 368 -24.63 79.84 -6.03
C SER A 368 -24.29 81.30 -5.68
N PHE A 369 -23.09 81.54 -5.11
CA PHE A 369 -22.55 82.88 -4.87
C PHE A 369 -21.94 83.51 -6.15
N GLU A 370 -21.47 82.70 -7.10
CA GLU A 370 -20.90 83.15 -8.39
C GLU A 370 -21.87 83.02 -9.58
N ALA A 371 -23.18 83.22 -9.35
CA ALA A 371 -24.19 83.08 -10.40
C ALA A 371 -24.10 84.19 -11.47
N GLY A 372 -23.25 83.95 -12.45
CA GLY A 372 -23.25 84.50 -13.81
C GLY A 372 -22.75 83.45 -14.81
N GLY A 373 -23.52 82.38 -15.05
CA GLY A 373 -23.29 81.50 -16.22
C GLY A 373 -23.75 80.03 -16.11
N GLY A 374 -24.61 79.63 -17.06
CA GLY A 374 -24.81 78.24 -17.55
C GLY A 374 -25.33 77.21 -16.54
N GLN A 375 -26.63 77.24 -16.24
CA GLN A 375 -27.28 76.44 -15.18
C GLN A 375 -27.54 74.96 -15.56
N GLU A 376 -27.48 74.60 -16.84
CA GLU A 376 -28.05 73.35 -17.36
C GLU A 376 -27.00 72.22 -17.53
N GLU A 377 -25.86 72.52 -18.16
CA GLU A 377 -24.74 71.56 -18.30
C GLU A 377 -24.15 71.14 -16.94
N ARG A 378 -24.18 72.04 -15.95
CA ARG A 378 -23.69 71.77 -14.60
C ARG A 378 -24.58 70.74 -13.89
N LYS A 379 -25.91 70.88 -13.97
CA LYS A 379 -26.86 69.92 -13.37
C LYS A 379 -26.66 68.52 -13.92
N GLU A 380 -26.35 68.39 -15.20
CA GLU A 380 -26.14 67.10 -15.84
C GLU A 380 -24.85 66.41 -15.37
N LEU A 381 -23.73 67.16 -15.26
CA LEU A 381 -22.46 66.62 -14.77
C LEU A 381 -22.56 66.16 -13.31
N PHE A 382 -23.22 66.94 -12.46
CA PHE A 382 -23.46 66.59 -11.06
C PHE A 382 -24.41 65.38 -10.91
N GLY A 383 -25.46 65.31 -11.74
CA GLY A 383 -26.34 64.14 -11.81
C GLY A 383 -25.59 62.86 -12.18
N ARG A 384 -24.63 62.94 -13.11
CA ARG A 384 -23.75 61.81 -13.49
C ARG A 384 -22.82 61.39 -12.34
N LEU A 385 -22.23 62.33 -11.62
CA LEU A 385 -21.35 62.04 -10.49
C LEU A 385 -22.12 61.38 -9.33
N LYS A 386 -23.31 61.89 -9.00
CA LYS A 386 -24.20 61.31 -7.97
C LYS A 386 -24.62 59.88 -8.33
N ASN A 387 -24.94 59.63 -9.60
CA ASN A 387 -25.27 58.30 -10.10
C ASN A 387 -24.07 57.34 -10.12
N PHE A 388 -22.85 57.84 -10.36
CA PHE A 388 -21.63 57.03 -10.30
C PHE A 388 -21.35 56.56 -8.87
N VAL A 389 -21.45 57.45 -7.88
CA VAL A 389 -21.31 57.10 -6.46
C VAL A 389 -22.40 56.09 -6.05
N LYS A 390 -23.65 56.32 -6.46
CA LYS A 390 -24.75 55.38 -6.17
C LYS A 390 -24.55 53.99 -6.80
N ARG A 391 -23.94 53.91 -7.98
CA ARG A 391 -23.61 52.64 -8.65
C ARG A 391 -22.44 51.89 -8.01
N LEU A 392 -21.49 52.60 -7.41
CA LEU A 392 -20.43 51.96 -6.62
C LEU A 392 -21.01 51.22 -5.40
N PHE A 393 -22.01 51.80 -4.73
CA PHE A 393 -22.70 51.16 -3.60
C PHE A 393 -23.50 49.90 -3.98
N LEU A 394 -24.19 49.90 -5.12
CA LEU A 394 -25.02 48.77 -5.57
C LEU A 394 -24.24 47.50 -5.95
N LYS A 395 -22.91 47.53 -5.98
CA LYS A 395 -22.07 46.35 -6.23
C LYS A 395 -21.71 45.56 -4.96
N PHE A 396 -22.07 46.06 -3.78
CA PHE A 396 -21.66 45.50 -2.48
C PHE A 396 -22.83 45.15 -1.53
N VAL A 397 -24.07 45.12 -2.05
CA VAL A 397 -25.25 44.46 -1.45
C VAL A 397 -25.57 43.25 -2.31
#